data_AF-A0AAW8L4X0-F1
#
_entry.id   AF-A0AAW8L4X0-F1
#
_cell.length_a   1.000
_cell.length_b   1.000
_cell.length_c   1.000
_cell.angle_alpha   90.00
_cell.angle_beta   90.00
_cell.angle_gamma   90.00
#
_symmetry.space_group_name_H-M   'P 1'
#
loop_
_entity.id
_entity.type
_entity.pdbx_description
1 polymer ?
#
loop_
_entity_poly.entity_id
_entity_poly.type
_entity_poly.pdbx_seq_one_letter_code
_entity_poly.pdbx_strand_id
1 'polypeptide(L)' 'YFDEGQSNSPFGVSLLKPIQMPNMNMDELFSGRAALSTDQWRESLIRSIGMEPASLKEDVQWQLLARMVPFVENN' A
#
# COMPACT_ATOMS: atom_id res chain seq x y z
N TYR A 1 26.19 12.50 -19.55
CA TYR A 1 25.96 13.52 -18.51
C TYR A 1 24.51 13.92 -18.65
N PHE A 2 23.63 13.49 -17.75
CA PHE A 2 22.23 13.88 -17.75
C PHE A 2 22.09 15.03 -16.76
N ASP A 3 21.64 16.17 -17.27
CA ASP A 3 21.54 17.45 -16.57
C ASP A 3 20.21 17.51 -15.80
N GLU A 4 20.22 17.95 -14.55
CA GLU A 4 19.07 18.02 -13.61
C GLU A 4 18.05 19.13 -13.99
N GLY A 5 17.64 19.19 -15.26
CA GLY A 5 16.70 20.19 -15.78
C GLY A 5 15.93 19.81 -17.04
N GLN A 6 16.10 18.60 -17.59
CA GLN A 6 15.31 18.15 -18.73
C GLN A 6 13.98 17.53 -18.28
N SER A 7 12.88 18.20 -18.62
CA SER A 7 11.49 17.82 -18.27
C SER A 7 10.98 16.53 -18.95
N ASN A 8 11.82 15.74 -19.62
CA ASN A 8 11.37 14.54 -20.33
C ASN A 8 12.34 13.39 -20.12
N SER A 9 11.92 12.42 -19.29
CA SER A 9 12.53 11.09 -19.25
C SER A 9 12.45 10.47 -20.66
N PRO A 10 13.55 9.91 -21.22
CA PRO A 10 13.51 9.20 -22.49
C PRO A 10 12.66 7.90 -22.43
N PHE A 11 12.24 7.50 -21.23
CA PHE A 11 11.34 6.38 -20.99
C PHE A 11 9.99 6.91 -20.50
N GLY A 12 8.95 6.66 -21.29
CA GLY A 12 7.56 6.93 -20.95
C GLY A 12 6.73 5.66 -21.08
N VAL A 13 5.84 5.41 -20.11
CA VAL A 13 4.88 4.30 -20.20
C VAL A 13 3.83 4.70 -21.23
N SER A 14 3.85 4.07 -22.40
CA SER A 14 2.90 4.34 -23.49
C SER A 14 1.53 3.70 -23.27
N LEU A 15 1.49 2.59 -22.53
CA LEU A 15 0.26 1.88 -22.22
C LEU A 15 0.44 1.01 -20.97
N LEU A 16 -0.43 1.23 -19.98
CA LEU A 16 -0.60 0.33 -18.85
C LEU A 16 -1.90 -0.45 -19.06
N LYS A 17 -1.83 -1.69 -19.53
CA LYS A 17 -3.02 -2.57 -19.58
C LYS A 17 -3.26 -3.14 -18.18
N PRO A 18 -4.40 -2.84 -17.54
CA PRO A 18 -4.72 -3.48 -16.27
C PRO A 18 -4.89 -4.98 -16.50
N ILE A 19 -4.20 -5.79 -15.69
CA ILE A 19 -4.42 -7.23 -15.64
C ILE A 19 -5.72 -7.43 -14.87
N GLN A 20 -6.75 -7.91 -15.54
CA GLN A 20 -7.98 -8.32 -14.86
C GLN A 20 -7.69 -9.63 -14.11
N MET A 21 -7.96 -9.65 -12.81
CA MET A 21 -7.93 -10.89 -12.02
C MET A 21 -9.17 -11.70 -12.41
N PRO A 22 -9.04 -12.80 -13.18
CA PRO A 22 -10.18 -13.45 -13.83
C PRO A 22 -11.16 -14.07 -12.84
N ASN A 23 -10.67 -14.51 -11.67
CA ASN A 23 -11.45 -14.91 -10.52
C ASN A 23 -10.65 -14.56 -9.25
N MET A 24 -11.27 -13.87 -8.30
CA MET A 24 -10.67 -13.61 -6.99
C MET A 24 -11.23 -14.62 -5.99
N ASN A 25 -10.39 -15.50 -5.46
CA ASN A 25 -10.79 -16.44 -4.42
C ASN A 25 -10.85 -15.73 -3.07
N MET A 26 -12.07 -15.37 -2.64
CA MET A 26 -12.28 -14.64 -1.39
C MET A 26 -11.92 -15.48 -0.15
N ASP A 27 -12.15 -16.79 -0.19
CA ASP A 27 -11.86 -17.68 0.95
C ASP A 27 -10.36 -17.77 1.22
N GLU A 28 -9.56 -17.84 0.15
CA GLU A 28 -8.11 -17.82 0.23
C GLU A 28 -7.60 -16.47 0.75
N LEU A 29 -8.18 -15.36 0.27
CA LEU A 29 -7.85 -14.02 0.76
C LEU A 29 -8.13 -13.87 2.26
N PHE A 30 -9.31 -14.31 2.73
CA PHE A 30 -9.67 -14.25 4.14
C PHE A 30 -8.77 -15.14 5.00
N SER A 31 -8.45 -16.35 4.52
CA SER A 31 -7.54 -17.27 5.19
C SER A 31 -6.12 -16.70 5.31
N GLY A 32 -5.61 -16.08 4.23
CA GLY A 32 -4.31 -15.42 4.23
C GLY A 32 -4.25 -14.21 5.17
N ARG A 33 -5.32 -13.40 5.22
CA ARG A 33 -5.45 -12.27 6.16
C ARG A 33 -5.34 -12.70 7.62
N ALA A 34 -5.92 -13.85 7.97
CA ALA A 34 -5.87 -14.37 9.34
C ALA A 34 -4.46 -14.81 9.77
N ALA A 35 -3.56 -15.09 8.83
CA ALA A 35 -2.19 -15.51 9.10
C ALA A 35 -1.22 -14.34 9.37
N LEU A 36 -1.64 -13.08 9.15
CA LEU A 36 -0.80 -11.93 9.36
C LEU A 36 -0.62 -11.63 10.85
N SER A 37 0.61 -11.34 11.25
CA SER A 37 0.90 -10.82 12.59
C SER A 37 0.42 -9.37 12.74
N THR A 38 0.35 -8.88 13.98
CA THR A 38 0.00 -7.48 14.27
C THR A 38 0.93 -6.49 13.57
N ASP A 39 2.24 -6.76 13.54
CA ASP A 39 3.21 -5.91 12.85
C ASP A 39 2.96 -5.88 11.34
N GLN A 40 2.70 -7.05 10.74
CA GLN A 40 2.41 -7.14 9.31
C GLN A 40 1.11 -6.40 8.96
N TRP A 41 0.10 -6.49 9.83
CA TRP A 41 -1.14 -5.71 9.68
C TRP A 41 -0.89 -4.21 9.73
N ARG A 42 -0.12 -3.73 10.72
CA ARG A 42 0.23 -2.32 10.84
C ARG A 42 0.95 -1.82 9.58
N GLU A 43 1.98 -2.53 9.15
CA GLU A 43 2.75 -2.15 7.97
C GLU A 43 1.92 -2.17 6.68
N SER A 44 1.05 -3.17 6.52
CA SER A 44 0.17 -3.30 5.35
C SER A 44 -0.79 -2.10 5.26
N LEU A 45 -1.42 -1.72 6.37
CA LEU A 45 -2.32 -0.57 6.43
C LEU A 45 -1.57 0.74 6.17
N ILE A 46 -0.36 0.92 6.71
CA ILE A 46 0.48 2.10 6.44
C ILE A 46 0.86 2.20 4.97
N ARG A 47 1.22 1.09 4.31
CA ARG A 47 1.48 1.08 2.85
C ARG A 47 0.24 1.42 2.03
N SER A 48 -0.95 0.98 2.47
CA SER A 48 -2.21 1.27 1.75
C SER A 48 -2.56 2.76 1.67
N ILE A 49 -2.07 3.57 2.62
CA ILE A 49 -2.23 5.04 2.61
C ILE A 49 -1.05 5.76 1.94
N GLY A 50 -0.13 5.02 1.31
CA GLY A 50 0.99 5.56 0.55
C GLY A 50 2.26 5.88 1.37
N MET A 51 2.36 5.39 2.60
CA MET A 51 3.50 5.63 3.49
C MET A 51 4.42 4.39 3.57
N GLU A 52 5.73 4.58 3.61
CA GLU A 52 6.69 3.47 3.78
C GLU A 52 6.96 3.19 5.28
N PRO A 53 6.53 2.05 5.84
CA PRO A 53 6.67 1.75 7.27
C PRO A 53 8.11 1.77 7.77
N ALA A 54 9.07 1.29 6.98
CA ALA A 54 10.48 1.25 7.38
C ALA A 54 11.09 2.64 7.60
N SER A 55 10.47 3.68 7.02
CA SER A 55 10.89 5.08 7.21
C SER A 55 10.30 5.74 8.46
N LEU A 56 9.38 5.07 9.16
CA LEU A 56 8.63 5.61 10.29
C LEU A 56 8.94 4.86 11.59
N LYS A 57 9.08 5.61 12.68
CA LYS A 57 9.05 5.02 14.03
C LYS A 57 7.71 4.35 14.28
N GLU A 58 7.72 3.27 15.03
CA GLU A 58 6.52 2.49 15.35
C GLU A 58 5.38 3.36 15.92
N ASP A 59 5.67 4.24 16.88
CA ASP A 59 4.65 5.13 17.48
C ASP A 59 3.99 6.05 16.45
N VAL A 60 4.74 6.50 15.44
CA VAL A 60 4.21 7.35 14.38
C VAL A 60 3.26 6.55 13.48
N GLN A 61 3.57 5.28 13.21
CA GLN A 61 2.67 4.39 12.49
C GLN A 61 1.35 4.24 13.26
N TRP A 62 1.40 4.01 14.58
CA TRP A 62 0.19 3.95 15.41
C TRP A 62 -0.62 5.25 15.41
N GLN A 63 0.02 6.40 15.47
CA GLN A 63 -0.66 7.70 15.39
C GLN A 63 -1.33 7.92 14.02
N LEU A 64 -0.73 7.45 12.93
CA LEU A 64 -1.33 7.53 11.59
C LEU A 64 -2.56 6.61 11.50
N LEU A 65 -2.45 5.36 11.99
CA LEU A 65 -3.59 4.45 12.03
C LEU A 65 -4.74 4.98 12.90
N ALA A 66 -4.45 5.60 14.04
CA ALA A 66 -5.47 6.21 14.89
C ALA A 66 -6.28 7.30 14.14
N ARG A 67 -5.64 8.06 13.24
CA ARG A 67 -6.33 9.05 12.39
C ARG A 67 -7.21 8.41 11.32
N MET A 68 -7.02 7.13 11.03
CA MET A 68 -7.84 6.38 10.07
C MET A 68 -9.12 5.81 10.70
N VAL A 69 -9.22 5.77 12.03
CA VAL A 69 -10.39 5.22 12.75
C VAL A 69 -11.74 5.82 12.28
N PRO A 70 -11.86 7.14 12.02
CA PRO A 70 -13.12 7.72 11.52
C PRO A 70 -13.56 7.23 10.13
N PHE A 71 -12.66 6.61 9.36
CA PHE A 71 -12.94 6.09 8.01
C PHE A 71 -13.21 4.58 8.00
N VAL A 72 -13.27 3.94 9.18
CA VAL A 72 -13.58 2.52 9.29
C VAL A 72 -15.08 2.32 9.08
N GLU A 73 -15.43 1.69 7.97
CA GLU A 73 -16.79 1.22 7.68
C GLU A 73 -16.99 -0.18 8.26
N ASN A 74 -18.23 -0.51 8.59
CA ASN A 74 -18.56 -1.84 9.09
C ASN A 74 -18.37 -2.88 7.97
N ASN A 75 -17.62 -3.94 8.25
CA ASN A 75 -17.24 -4.97 7.30
C ASN A 75 -18.23 -6.14 7.28
#